data_AF-A0A946C3A5-F1
#
_entry.id   AF-A0A946C3A5-F1
#
_cell.length_a   1.000
_cell.length_b   1.000
_cell.length_c   1.000
_cell.angle_alpha   90.00
_cell.angle_beta   90.00
_cell.angle_gamma   90.00
#
_symmetry.space_group_name_H-M   'P 1'
#
loop_
_entity.id
_entity.type
_entity.pdbx_description
1 polymer ?
#
loop_
_entity_poly.entity_id
_entity_poly.type
_entity_poly.pdbx_seq_one_letter_code
_entity_poly.pdbx_strand_id
1 'polypeptide(L)'
;MKKIYKRKFKRNDKRQLLLYGYEEHTELNSTELDITPLPTPHMRWNPSREEWVTYSATRKVRTAFPPKEYCPLCPGAELNFPTEIPFKDFEVAIFPNRWASFNTNTEKMLVDGLDVKSSDGECEVVVYSPNHSDTLAQMSLDRIELLFYSWSDRYQNLLSKNDIKYVMPFENRGEECGVTLHHPHGQIYAFPFIPPVIKKEIDAFSKENFILKLMKNLEEKYYVYQDDFVIAAVPPFARYAYEIWIIPKRQIPGPWQFTDQEYKSFA
;
A
#
# COMPACT_ATOMS: atom_id res chain seq x y z
N MET A 1 12.49 19.84 0.16
CA MET A 1 11.90 18.79 -0.69
C MET A 1 11.55 19.44 -2.02
N LYS A 2 11.60 18.73 -3.15
CA LYS A 2 11.06 19.27 -4.40
C LYS A 2 9.54 19.47 -4.23
N LYS A 3 8.96 20.42 -4.97
CA LYS A 3 7.51 20.65 -4.91
C LYS A 3 6.81 19.41 -5.49
N ILE A 4 5.90 18.83 -4.71
CA ILE A 4 5.10 17.68 -5.13
C ILE A 4 3.71 18.16 -5.55
N TYR A 5 3.27 17.69 -6.70
CA TYR A 5 1.95 17.91 -7.27
C TYR A 5 1.10 16.68 -7.06
N LYS A 6 -0.18 16.89 -6.77
CA LYS A 6 -1.18 15.84 -6.60
C LYS A 6 -2.41 16.16 -7.42
N ARG A 7 -2.67 15.38 -8.46
CA ARG A 7 -3.91 15.45 -9.24
C ARG A 7 -4.90 14.41 -8.73
N LYS A 8 -6.14 14.84 -8.53
CA LYS A 8 -7.30 13.96 -8.28
C LYS A 8 -8.11 13.85 -9.56
N PHE A 9 -8.03 12.72 -10.24
CA PHE A 9 -8.84 12.43 -11.42
C PHE A 9 -10.03 11.56 -11.04
N LYS A 10 -11.24 12.00 -11.36
CA LYS A 10 -12.46 11.22 -11.13
C LYS A 10 -12.75 10.42 -12.39
N ARG A 11 -12.67 9.09 -12.29
CA ARG A 11 -12.93 8.17 -13.39
C ARG A 11 -14.42 8.06 -13.71
N ASN A 12 -14.75 7.43 -14.83
CA ASN A 12 -16.11 7.13 -15.28
C ASN A 12 -16.95 6.37 -14.22
N ASP A 13 -16.32 5.51 -13.43
CA ASP A 13 -16.93 4.77 -12.32
C ASP A 13 -17.02 5.56 -11.00
N LYS A 14 -16.74 6.87 -11.06
CA LYS A 14 -16.73 7.84 -9.96
C LYS A 14 -15.64 7.60 -8.90
N ARG A 15 -14.79 6.57 -9.05
CA ARG A 15 -13.63 6.34 -8.17
C ARG A 15 -12.49 7.30 -8.52
N GLN A 16 -11.65 7.59 -7.53
CA GLN A 16 -10.54 8.52 -7.68
C GLN A 16 -9.29 7.76 -8.14
N LEU A 17 -8.62 8.31 -9.15
CA LEU A 17 -7.24 8.03 -9.50
C LEU A 17 -6.40 9.23 -9.05
N LEU A 18 -5.45 8.98 -8.16
CA LEU A 18 -4.54 9.98 -7.62
C LEU A 18 -3.21 9.86 -8.37
N LEU A 19 -2.72 10.97 -8.89
CA LEU A 19 -1.43 11.04 -9.57
C LEU A 19 -0.53 11.97 -8.78
N TYR A 20 0.63 11.48 -8.38
CA TYR A 20 1.67 12.24 -7.69
C TYR A 20 2.85 12.40 -8.63
N GLY A 21 3.48 13.58 -8.62
CA GLY A 21 4.64 13.90 -9.45
C GLY A 21 5.37 15.15 -8.96
N TYR A 22 6.57 15.37 -9.46
CA TYR A 22 7.32 16.62 -9.31
C TYR A 22 6.93 17.66 -10.37
N GLU A 23 6.21 17.23 -11.40
CA GLU A 23 5.59 18.10 -12.39
C GLU A 23 4.05 18.01 -12.32
N GLU A 24 3.38 19.09 -12.74
CA GLU A 24 1.92 19.12 -12.75
C GLU A 24 1.37 18.24 -13.87
N HIS A 25 0.66 17.17 -13.51
CA HIS A 25 0.05 16.28 -14.49
C HIS A 25 -1.21 16.91 -15.13
N THR A 26 -1.12 17.34 -16.39
CA THR A 26 -2.21 18.06 -17.10
C THR A 26 -2.84 17.27 -18.26
N GLU A 27 -2.43 16.02 -18.49
CA GLU A 27 -2.93 15.22 -19.62
C GLU A 27 -4.46 15.06 -19.61
N LEU A 28 -5.04 15.03 -20.82
CA LEU A 28 -6.40 14.56 -21.05
C LEU A 28 -6.41 13.03 -21.02
N ASN A 29 -7.44 12.44 -20.43
CA ASN A 29 -7.54 10.99 -20.36
C ASN A 29 -7.89 10.39 -21.73
N SER A 30 -7.37 9.19 -21.98
CA SER A 30 -7.79 8.30 -23.06
C SER A 30 -9.06 7.55 -22.69
N THR A 31 -9.40 6.51 -23.48
CA THR A 31 -10.45 5.55 -23.18
C THR A 31 -10.26 4.96 -21.78
N GLU A 32 -11.30 5.06 -20.96
CA GLU A 32 -11.35 4.47 -19.62
C GLU A 32 -11.89 3.03 -19.67
N LEU A 33 -11.57 2.25 -18.64
CA LEU A 33 -12.11 0.90 -18.49
C LEU A 33 -13.62 0.89 -18.30
N ASP A 34 -14.28 -0.17 -18.76
CA ASP A 34 -15.69 -0.40 -18.47
C ASP A 34 -15.95 -0.48 -16.96
N ILE A 35 -17.12 0.02 -16.55
CA ILE A 35 -17.53 0.02 -15.15
C ILE A 35 -17.83 -1.42 -14.73
N THR A 36 -17.06 -1.91 -13.75
CA THR A 36 -17.29 -3.22 -13.14
C THR A 36 -18.12 -3.11 -11.86
N PRO A 37 -18.98 -4.09 -11.53
CA PRO A 37 -19.66 -4.13 -10.24
C PRO A 37 -18.69 -4.08 -9.05
N LEU A 38 -19.12 -3.50 -7.94
CA LEU A 38 -18.34 -3.50 -6.71
C LEU A 38 -18.23 -4.93 -6.15
N PRO A 39 -17.08 -5.34 -5.61
CA PRO A 39 -16.97 -6.63 -4.95
C PRO A 39 -17.82 -6.65 -3.66
N THR A 40 -18.20 -7.85 -3.22
CA THR A 40 -19.01 -8.09 -2.02
C THR A 40 -18.22 -8.87 -0.95
N PRO A 41 -17.11 -8.32 -0.42
CA PRO A 41 -16.35 -9.00 0.62
C PRO A 41 -17.10 -8.98 1.94
N HIS A 42 -16.92 -10.04 2.73
CA HIS A 42 -17.51 -10.18 4.06
C HIS A 42 -16.50 -10.81 5.02
N MET A 43 -16.71 -10.62 6.32
CA MET A 43 -15.90 -11.25 7.35
C MET A 43 -16.66 -12.35 8.04
N ARG A 44 -15.96 -13.43 8.41
CA ARG A 44 -16.49 -14.53 9.22
C ARG A 44 -15.69 -14.64 10.52
N TRP A 45 -16.36 -14.89 11.63
CA TRP A 45 -15.68 -15.10 12.91
C TRP A 45 -14.97 -16.46 12.94
N ASN A 46 -13.70 -16.48 13.37
CA ASN A 46 -12.96 -17.69 13.68
C ASN A 46 -12.90 -17.89 15.20
N PRO A 47 -13.63 -18.87 15.78
CA PRO A 47 -13.68 -19.06 17.22
C PRO A 47 -12.38 -19.61 17.82
N SER A 48 -11.55 -20.31 17.05
CA SER A 48 -10.30 -20.88 17.55
C SER A 48 -9.19 -19.83 17.73
N ARG A 49 -9.28 -18.73 16.99
CA ARG A 49 -8.30 -17.65 16.97
C ARG A 49 -8.85 -16.33 17.52
N GLU A 50 -10.15 -16.31 17.82
CA GLU A 50 -10.90 -15.15 18.26
C GLU A 50 -10.67 -13.93 17.35
N GLU A 51 -10.71 -14.15 16.04
CA GLU A 51 -10.46 -13.11 15.05
C GLU A 51 -11.45 -13.16 13.88
N TRP A 52 -11.68 -12.01 13.26
CA TRP A 52 -12.47 -11.90 12.04
C TRP A 52 -11.59 -12.16 10.83
N VAL A 53 -12.02 -13.06 9.94
CA VAL A 53 -11.31 -13.41 8.71
C VAL A 53 -12.09 -12.88 7.51
N THR A 54 -11.41 -12.13 6.64
CA THR A 54 -11.99 -11.56 5.42
C THR A 54 -12.04 -12.56 4.28
N TYR A 55 -13.18 -12.63 3.60
CA TYR A 55 -13.42 -13.46 2.42
C TYR A 55 -13.79 -12.58 1.23
N SER A 56 -13.19 -12.85 0.07
CA SER A 56 -13.43 -12.08 -1.17
C SER A 56 -13.57 -13.03 -2.35
N ALA A 57 -14.80 -13.50 -2.61
CA ALA A 57 -15.08 -14.55 -3.60
C ALA A 57 -14.73 -14.16 -5.04
N THR A 58 -14.84 -12.87 -5.38
CA THR A 58 -14.54 -12.33 -6.71
C THR A 58 -13.04 -12.38 -7.07
N ARG A 59 -12.14 -12.73 -6.13
CA ARG A 59 -10.72 -12.91 -6.41
C ARG A 59 -10.42 -14.00 -7.45
N LYS A 60 -11.31 -14.98 -7.65
CA LYS A 60 -11.11 -16.03 -8.67
C LYS A 60 -11.04 -15.49 -10.11
N VAL A 61 -11.66 -14.33 -10.37
CA VAL A 61 -11.74 -13.72 -11.71
C VAL A 61 -10.71 -12.60 -11.87
N ARG A 62 -9.72 -12.51 -10.97
CA ARG A 62 -8.68 -11.49 -11.06
C ARG A 62 -7.78 -11.75 -12.27
N THR A 63 -7.40 -10.68 -12.95
CA THR A 63 -6.34 -10.72 -13.96
C THR A 63 -5.07 -11.29 -13.34
N ALA A 64 -4.62 -12.44 -13.85
CA ALA A 64 -3.41 -13.11 -13.41
C ALA A 64 -2.52 -13.35 -14.63
N PHE A 65 -1.25 -12.96 -14.51
CA PHE A 65 -0.23 -13.11 -15.55
C PHE A 65 -0.71 -12.65 -16.95
N PRO A 66 -1.27 -11.42 -17.07
CA PRO A 66 -1.57 -10.90 -18.39
C PRO A 66 -0.26 -10.74 -19.17
N PRO A 67 -0.26 -10.94 -20.50
CA PRO A 67 0.83 -10.47 -21.34
C PRO A 67 1.07 -8.98 -21.10
N LYS A 68 2.31 -8.51 -21.32
CA LYS A 68 2.70 -7.12 -21.04
C LYS A 68 1.77 -6.11 -21.71
N GLU A 69 1.34 -6.40 -22.93
CA GLU A 69 0.45 -5.58 -23.76
C GLU A 69 -0.95 -5.41 -23.15
N TYR A 70 -1.32 -6.29 -22.22
CA TYR A 70 -2.60 -6.29 -21.49
C TYR A 70 -2.42 -6.03 -20.00
N CYS A 71 -1.27 -5.46 -19.59
CA CYS A 71 -1.03 -5.12 -18.20
C CYS A 71 -1.98 -4.00 -17.75
N PRO A 72 -2.84 -4.22 -16.74
CA PRO A 72 -3.81 -3.22 -16.29
C PRO A 72 -3.18 -2.03 -15.55
N LEU A 73 -1.87 -2.09 -15.28
CA LEU A 73 -1.10 -1.07 -14.54
C LEU A 73 -0.21 -0.22 -15.46
N CYS A 74 -0.10 -0.55 -16.75
CA CYS A 74 0.60 0.28 -17.72
C CYS A 74 -0.20 1.55 -18.07
N PRO A 75 0.46 2.63 -18.52
CA PRO A 75 -0.23 3.77 -19.11
C PRO A 75 -1.08 3.34 -20.31
N GLY A 76 -2.39 3.60 -20.24
CA GLY A 76 -3.35 3.07 -21.20
C GLY A 76 -3.47 3.86 -22.50
N ALA A 77 -3.03 5.12 -22.55
CA ALA A 77 -3.32 6.01 -23.66
C ALA A 77 -2.58 5.67 -24.97
N GLU A 78 -1.50 4.89 -24.89
CA GLU A 78 -0.75 4.41 -26.07
C GLU A 78 -0.98 2.92 -26.35
N LEU A 79 -1.81 2.26 -25.53
CA LEU A 79 -2.17 0.87 -25.70
C LEU A 79 -3.49 0.75 -26.46
N ASN A 80 -3.62 -0.30 -27.28
CA ASN A 80 -4.91 -0.70 -27.86
C ASN A 80 -5.84 -1.37 -26.82
N PHE A 81 -5.56 -1.18 -25.53
CA PHE A 81 -6.23 -1.81 -24.41
C PHE A 81 -6.35 -0.79 -23.26
N PRO A 82 -7.57 -0.46 -22.79
CA PRO A 82 -7.75 0.46 -21.67
C PRO A 82 -7.21 -0.16 -20.37
N THR A 83 -6.59 0.67 -19.52
CA THR A 83 -5.99 0.24 -18.24
C THR A 83 -6.60 1.01 -17.07
N GLU A 84 -6.16 0.73 -15.84
CA GLU A 84 -6.60 1.49 -14.65
C GLU A 84 -6.13 2.95 -14.69
N ILE A 85 -5.16 3.28 -15.57
CA ILE A 85 -4.49 4.57 -15.70
C ILE A 85 -4.63 5.07 -17.15
N PRO A 86 -5.71 5.81 -17.48
CA PRO A 86 -6.04 6.22 -18.84
C PRO A 86 -5.22 7.44 -19.30
N PHE A 87 -3.90 7.39 -19.10
CA PHE A 87 -2.95 8.46 -19.43
C PHE A 87 -1.75 7.87 -20.16
N LYS A 88 -0.94 8.74 -20.79
CA LYS A 88 0.29 8.32 -21.49
C LYS A 88 1.44 8.17 -20.52
N ASP A 89 1.45 9.00 -19.48
CA ASP A 89 2.50 8.98 -18.48
C ASP A 89 1.95 9.28 -17.08
N PHE A 90 2.74 8.93 -16.06
CA PHE A 90 2.55 9.30 -14.67
C PHE A 90 3.84 9.02 -13.91
N GLU A 91 4.02 9.64 -12.74
CA GLU A 91 5.14 9.28 -11.87
C GLU A 91 4.74 8.22 -10.84
N VAL A 92 3.74 8.52 -9.99
CA VAL A 92 3.12 7.53 -9.10
C VAL A 92 1.61 7.63 -9.23
N ALA A 93 0.95 6.48 -9.40
CA ALA A 93 -0.50 6.39 -9.53
C ALA A 93 -1.12 5.57 -8.41
N ILE A 94 -2.16 6.08 -7.75
CA ILE A 94 -2.88 5.39 -6.67
C ILE A 94 -4.37 5.37 -6.96
N PHE A 95 -4.98 4.18 -6.91
CA PHE A 95 -6.41 4.01 -7.17
C PHE A 95 -7.01 2.84 -6.39
N PRO A 96 -8.33 2.80 -6.16
CA PRO A 96 -8.98 1.69 -5.48
C PRO A 96 -8.80 0.35 -6.20
N ASN A 97 -8.49 -0.69 -5.43
CA ASN A 97 -8.34 -2.04 -5.93
C ASN A 97 -9.69 -2.58 -6.44
N ARG A 98 -9.72 -3.09 -7.66
CA ARG A 98 -10.93 -3.68 -8.29
C ARG A 98 -11.42 -4.93 -7.58
N TRP A 99 -10.51 -5.70 -6.98
CA TRP A 99 -10.80 -6.92 -6.23
C TRP A 99 -10.52 -6.71 -4.73
N ALA A 100 -10.95 -5.56 -4.22
CA ALA A 100 -10.74 -5.15 -2.84
C ALA A 100 -11.29 -6.16 -1.84
N SER A 101 -10.50 -6.44 -0.80
CA SER A 101 -10.92 -7.26 0.34
C SER A 101 -11.66 -6.44 1.40
N PHE A 102 -11.51 -5.13 1.38
CA PHE A 102 -12.26 -4.19 2.20
C PHE A 102 -12.84 -3.10 1.31
N ASN A 103 -14.12 -2.81 1.47
CA ASN A 103 -14.79 -1.75 0.72
C ASN A 103 -16.01 -1.22 1.47
N THR A 104 -16.68 -0.22 0.90
CA THR A 104 -17.89 0.38 1.47
C THR A 104 -19.17 -0.36 1.07
N ASN A 105 -19.10 -1.63 0.67
CA ASN A 105 -20.28 -2.37 0.27
C ASN A 105 -21.10 -2.76 1.52
N THR A 106 -22.39 -2.39 1.50
CA THR A 106 -23.32 -2.60 2.61
C THR A 106 -24.19 -3.85 2.44
N GLU A 107 -24.02 -4.59 1.35
CA GLU A 107 -24.73 -5.84 1.12
C GLU A 107 -24.40 -6.86 2.21
N LYS A 108 -25.43 -7.27 2.96
CA LYS A 108 -25.28 -8.27 4.02
C LYS A 108 -25.21 -9.66 3.38
N MET A 109 -24.08 -10.31 3.54
CA MET A 109 -23.97 -11.75 3.25
C MET A 109 -24.41 -12.55 4.48
N LEU A 110 -25.24 -13.57 4.26
CA LEU A 110 -25.59 -14.56 5.28
C LEU A 110 -24.90 -15.88 4.94
N VAL A 111 -24.34 -16.53 5.95
CA VAL A 111 -23.77 -17.86 5.82
C VAL A 111 -24.25 -18.68 7.01
N ASP A 112 -25.00 -19.74 6.73
CA ASP A 112 -25.66 -20.55 7.76
C ASP A 112 -24.67 -21.07 8.79
N GLY A 113 -25.02 -20.88 10.07
CA GLY A 113 -24.22 -21.35 11.22
C GLY A 113 -22.96 -20.54 11.52
N LEU A 114 -22.73 -19.40 10.85
CA LEU A 114 -21.56 -18.55 11.09
C LEU A 114 -21.94 -17.11 11.47
N ASP A 115 -21.16 -16.53 12.37
CA ASP A 115 -21.21 -15.08 12.60
C ASP A 115 -20.54 -14.37 11.42
N VAL A 116 -21.32 -13.53 10.72
CA VAL A 116 -20.90 -12.78 9.53
C VAL A 116 -21.12 -11.29 9.73
N LYS A 117 -20.18 -10.48 9.25
CA LYS A 117 -20.34 -9.03 9.18
C LYS A 117 -19.74 -8.46 7.89
N SER A 118 -20.01 -7.18 7.62
CA SER A 118 -19.41 -6.43 6.52
C SER A 118 -17.89 -6.39 6.62
N SER A 119 -17.22 -6.40 5.48
CA SER A 119 -15.78 -6.19 5.37
C SER A 119 -15.52 -4.73 4.99
N ASP A 120 -15.86 -3.84 5.92
CA ASP A 120 -15.72 -2.38 5.74
C ASP A 120 -14.23 -1.99 5.64
N GLY A 121 -13.93 -0.86 5.00
CA GLY A 121 -12.57 -0.34 4.84
C GLY A 121 -12.23 -0.06 3.38
N GLU A 122 -10.94 0.06 3.06
CA GLU A 122 -10.49 0.39 1.70
C GLU A 122 -9.22 -0.37 1.31
N CYS A 123 -9.15 -0.78 0.05
CA CYS A 123 -7.92 -1.31 -0.54
C CYS A 123 -7.53 -0.46 -1.75
N GLU A 124 -6.31 0.03 -1.78
CA GLU A 124 -5.74 0.78 -2.91
C GLU A 124 -4.56 0.01 -3.52
N VAL A 125 -4.33 0.24 -4.82
CA VAL A 125 -3.13 -0.16 -5.55
C VAL A 125 -2.28 1.08 -5.74
N VAL A 126 -0.97 0.95 -5.53
CA VAL A 126 0.03 2.02 -5.73
C VAL A 126 0.98 1.57 -6.83
N VAL A 127 0.99 2.24 -7.97
CA VAL A 127 1.87 1.93 -9.11
C VAL A 127 3.06 2.89 -9.10
N TYR A 128 4.27 2.34 -9.09
CA TYR A 128 5.49 3.10 -8.77
C TYR A 128 6.14 3.78 -9.98
N SER A 129 5.86 3.28 -11.18
CA SER A 129 6.47 3.75 -12.43
C SER A 129 5.53 3.49 -13.61
N PRO A 130 5.59 4.30 -14.69
CA PRO A 130 4.90 4.00 -15.95
C PRO A 130 5.55 2.83 -16.70
N ASN A 131 6.84 2.57 -16.44
CA ASN A 131 7.59 1.51 -17.10
C ASN A 131 7.34 0.15 -16.45
N HIS A 132 6.86 -0.80 -17.24
CA HIS A 132 6.49 -2.15 -16.79
C HIS A 132 7.64 -2.94 -16.15
N SER A 133 8.86 -2.72 -16.62
CA SER A 133 10.03 -3.54 -16.25
C SER A 133 10.89 -2.90 -15.17
N ASP A 134 10.50 -1.74 -14.66
CA ASP A 134 11.22 -1.07 -13.57
C ASP A 134 11.09 -1.89 -12.27
N THR A 135 12.04 -1.65 -11.37
CA THR A 135 12.00 -2.21 -10.03
C THR A 135 12.32 -1.15 -8.99
N LEU A 136 11.75 -1.26 -7.80
CA LEU A 136 11.97 -0.27 -6.72
C LEU A 136 13.46 -0.05 -6.44
N ALA A 137 14.27 -1.12 -6.49
CA ALA A 137 15.71 -1.08 -6.24
C ALA A 137 16.53 -0.36 -7.33
N GLN A 138 15.95 -0.11 -8.51
CA GLN A 138 16.59 0.58 -9.63
C GLN A 138 16.01 1.97 -9.88
N MET A 139 14.96 2.35 -9.14
CA MET A 139 14.37 3.68 -9.23
C MET A 139 15.34 4.75 -8.72
N SER A 140 15.22 5.96 -9.26
CA SER A 140 15.97 7.10 -8.73
C SER A 140 15.51 7.41 -7.30
N LEU A 141 16.41 7.98 -6.48
CA LEU A 141 16.08 8.41 -5.12
C LEU A 141 14.91 9.39 -5.10
N ASP A 142 14.82 10.30 -6.07
CA ASP A 142 13.68 11.20 -6.23
C ASP A 142 12.36 10.41 -6.38
N ARG A 143 12.35 9.31 -7.15
CA ARG A 143 11.14 8.49 -7.33
C ARG A 143 10.77 7.74 -6.05
N ILE A 144 11.76 7.25 -5.29
CA ILE A 144 11.52 6.59 -4.00
C ILE A 144 11.00 7.62 -2.97
N GLU A 145 11.57 8.83 -2.93
CA GLU A 145 11.10 9.94 -2.10
C GLU A 145 9.62 10.28 -2.42
N LEU A 146 9.27 10.41 -3.70
CA LEU A 146 7.91 10.66 -4.15
C LEU A 146 6.95 9.51 -3.76
N LEU A 147 7.39 8.27 -3.91
CA LEU A 147 6.61 7.10 -3.51
C LEU A 147 6.34 7.10 -2.01
N PHE A 148 7.36 7.35 -1.19
CA PHE A 148 7.23 7.42 0.25
C PHE A 148 6.33 8.58 0.70
N TYR A 149 6.45 9.75 0.07
CA TYR A 149 5.52 10.87 0.27
C TYR A 149 4.08 10.47 -0.06
N SER A 150 3.87 9.76 -1.18
CA SER A 150 2.54 9.31 -1.58
C SER A 150 1.93 8.36 -0.53
N TRP A 151 2.71 7.45 0.03
CA TRP A 151 2.25 6.59 1.13
C TRP A 151 1.88 7.38 2.37
N SER A 152 2.69 8.38 2.74
CA SER A 152 2.46 9.25 3.89
C SER A 152 1.15 10.06 3.74
N ASP A 153 0.94 10.69 2.59
CA ASP A 153 -0.29 11.43 2.27
C ASP A 153 -1.51 10.49 2.27
N ARG A 154 -1.40 9.29 1.68
CA ARG A 154 -2.49 8.31 1.70
C ARG A 154 -2.80 7.83 3.10
N TYR A 155 -1.77 7.51 3.89
CA TYR A 155 -1.90 7.06 5.27
C TYR A 155 -2.70 8.05 6.09
N GLN A 156 -2.31 9.34 6.09
CA GLN A 156 -3.02 10.37 6.85
C GLN A 156 -4.46 10.56 6.37
N ASN A 157 -4.68 10.58 5.05
CA ASN A 157 -6.02 10.78 4.51
C ASN A 157 -6.96 9.60 4.82
N LEU A 158 -6.48 8.36 4.72
CA LEU A 158 -7.27 7.18 5.05
C LEU A 158 -7.53 7.08 6.56
N LEU A 159 -6.51 7.32 7.39
CA LEU A 159 -6.66 7.27 8.84
C LEU A 159 -7.54 8.41 9.39
N SER A 160 -7.71 9.50 8.64
CA SER A 160 -8.62 10.60 9.03
C SER A 160 -10.11 10.21 8.95
N LYS A 161 -10.44 9.07 8.34
CA LYS A 161 -11.82 8.56 8.25
C LYS A 161 -12.21 7.87 9.56
N ASN A 162 -13.37 8.21 10.11
CA ASN A 162 -13.81 7.76 11.45
C ASN A 162 -13.95 6.24 11.59
N ASP A 163 -14.28 5.57 10.50
CA ASP A 163 -14.46 4.12 10.38
C ASP A 163 -13.13 3.36 10.26
N ILE A 164 -12.03 4.02 9.88
CA ILE A 164 -10.70 3.40 9.75
C ILE A 164 -9.95 3.47 11.09
N LYS A 165 -9.30 2.37 11.46
CA LYS A 165 -8.50 2.22 12.70
C LYS A 165 -7.02 1.93 12.45
N TYR A 166 -6.68 1.41 11.28
CA TYR A 166 -5.30 1.09 10.92
C TYR A 166 -5.11 1.17 9.40
N VAL A 167 -3.96 1.66 8.96
CA VAL A 167 -3.60 1.74 7.54
C VAL A 167 -2.27 1.04 7.33
N MET A 168 -2.19 0.17 6.33
CA MET A 168 -1.03 -0.66 6.04
C MET A 168 -0.63 -0.52 4.57
N PRO A 169 0.34 0.35 4.25
CA PRO A 169 1.08 0.28 3.00
C PRO A 169 1.96 -0.98 3.00
N PHE A 170 1.97 -1.74 1.90
CA PHE A 170 2.84 -2.90 1.74
C PHE A 170 3.09 -3.22 0.27
N GLU A 171 4.14 -4.00 0.01
CA GLU A 171 4.48 -4.57 -1.30
C GLU A 171 4.61 -6.09 -1.16
N ASN A 172 4.07 -6.82 -2.13
CA ASN A 172 4.48 -8.19 -2.37
C ASN A 172 5.26 -8.18 -3.67
N ARG A 173 6.46 -8.79 -3.70
CA ARG A 173 7.31 -8.82 -4.89
C ARG A 173 7.81 -10.23 -5.18
N GLY A 174 7.73 -10.63 -6.45
CA GLY A 174 8.17 -11.95 -6.92
C GLY A 174 7.03 -12.96 -6.99
N GLU A 175 7.08 -13.84 -8.00
CA GLU A 175 6.09 -14.89 -8.23
C GLU A 175 5.97 -15.83 -7.02
N GLU A 176 7.10 -16.16 -6.40
CA GLU A 176 7.20 -16.99 -5.20
C GLU A 176 6.44 -16.40 -3.99
N CYS A 177 6.17 -15.09 -4.00
CA CYS A 177 5.37 -14.40 -2.98
C CYS A 177 3.89 -14.22 -3.41
N GLY A 178 3.45 -14.91 -4.47
CA GLY A 178 2.08 -14.88 -4.97
C GLY A 178 1.73 -13.64 -5.80
N VAL A 179 2.74 -12.94 -6.34
CA VAL A 179 2.54 -11.78 -7.21
C VAL A 179 2.15 -12.25 -8.61
N THR A 180 1.01 -11.76 -9.10
CA THR A 180 0.47 -12.13 -10.43
C THR A 180 0.59 -11.01 -11.47
N LEU A 181 1.08 -9.83 -11.07
CA LEU A 181 1.31 -8.67 -11.93
C LEU A 181 2.76 -8.20 -11.71
N HIS A 182 3.60 -8.29 -12.73
CA HIS A 182 5.03 -7.98 -12.61
C HIS A 182 5.35 -6.49 -12.56
N HIS A 183 4.43 -5.64 -13.06
CA HIS A 183 4.57 -4.20 -13.04
C HIS A 183 4.82 -3.71 -11.60
N PRO A 184 5.79 -2.81 -11.34
CA PRO A 184 6.16 -2.39 -10.00
C PRO A 184 4.99 -1.71 -9.27
N HIS A 185 4.44 -2.38 -8.25
CA HIS A 185 3.30 -1.89 -7.51
C HIS A 185 3.26 -2.42 -6.08
N GLY A 186 2.64 -1.63 -5.21
CA GLY A 186 2.25 -2.00 -3.86
C GLY A 186 0.75 -1.84 -3.65
N GLN A 187 0.35 -1.96 -2.40
CA GLN A 187 -1.03 -1.84 -1.96
C GLN A 187 -1.10 -1.06 -0.65
N ILE A 188 -2.26 -0.47 -0.39
CA ILE A 188 -2.58 0.14 0.90
C ILE A 188 -3.90 -0.43 1.37
N TYR A 189 -3.91 -1.08 2.54
CA TYR A 189 -5.14 -1.58 3.16
C TYR A 189 -5.49 -0.72 4.36
N ALA A 190 -6.68 -0.13 4.34
CA ALA A 190 -7.26 0.61 5.45
C ALA A 190 -8.32 -0.28 6.13
N PHE A 191 -8.04 -0.64 7.38
CA PHE A 191 -8.83 -1.58 8.16
C PHE A 191 -9.76 -0.84 9.12
N PRO A 192 -11.00 -1.34 9.35
CA PRO A 192 -11.93 -0.76 10.33
C PRO A 192 -11.66 -1.28 11.75
N PHE A 193 -10.60 -2.06 11.92
CA PHE A 193 -10.12 -2.58 13.20
C PHE A 193 -8.59 -2.59 13.19
N ILE A 194 -7.97 -2.71 14.36
CA ILE A 194 -6.52 -2.92 14.47
C ILE A 194 -6.25 -4.42 14.25
N PRO A 195 -5.41 -4.80 13.28
CA PRO A 195 -5.09 -6.21 13.05
C PRO A 195 -4.54 -6.90 14.32
N PRO A 196 -4.88 -8.17 14.59
CA PRO A 196 -4.52 -8.83 15.85
C PRO A 196 -3.02 -8.83 16.20
N VAL A 197 -2.14 -8.97 15.20
CA VAL A 197 -0.68 -8.91 15.40
C VAL A 197 -0.26 -7.51 15.83
N ILE A 198 -0.77 -6.47 15.16
CA ILE A 198 -0.48 -5.07 15.49
C ILE A 198 -1.03 -4.72 16.88
N LYS A 199 -2.20 -5.24 17.26
CA LYS A 199 -2.75 -5.04 18.60
C LYS A 199 -1.80 -5.58 19.68
N LYS A 200 -1.23 -6.77 19.46
CA LYS A 200 -0.21 -7.34 20.36
C LYS A 200 1.06 -6.49 20.43
N GLU A 201 1.51 -5.95 19.30
CA GLU A 201 2.66 -5.03 19.26
C GLU A 201 2.39 -3.75 20.04
N ILE A 202 1.21 -3.14 19.90
CA ILE A 202 0.79 -1.97 20.68
C ILE A 202 0.76 -2.30 22.18
N ASP A 203 0.19 -3.43 22.57
CA ASP A 203 0.11 -3.84 23.97
C ASP A 203 1.50 -4.15 24.56
N ALA A 204 2.44 -4.67 23.77
CA ALA A 204 3.84 -4.83 24.18
C ALA A 204 4.54 -3.48 24.30
N PHE A 205 4.39 -2.61 23.30
CA PHE A 205 5.01 -1.28 23.23
C PHE A 205 4.52 -0.35 24.35
N SER A 206 3.23 -0.44 24.72
CA SER A 206 2.66 0.36 25.81
C SER A 206 3.19 -0.01 27.20
N LYS A 207 3.65 -1.26 27.39
CA LYS A 207 4.37 -1.67 28.60
C LYS A 207 5.80 -1.18 28.57
N GLU A 208 6.43 -1.26 27.41
CA GLU A 208 7.81 -0.88 27.22
C GLU A 208 8.12 -0.61 25.73
N ASN A 209 8.71 0.55 25.44
CA ASN A 209 9.23 0.84 24.10
C ASN A 209 10.52 0.04 23.84
N PHE A 210 10.35 -1.20 23.37
CA PHE A 210 11.44 -2.13 23.10
C PHE A 210 12.38 -1.65 21.98
N ILE A 211 11.90 -0.84 21.03
CA ILE A 211 12.73 -0.29 19.95
C ILE A 211 13.85 0.56 20.56
N LEU A 212 13.52 1.46 21.49
CA LEU A 212 14.54 2.31 22.13
C LEU A 212 15.59 1.55 22.90
N LYS A 213 15.19 0.50 23.63
CA LYS A 213 16.16 -0.36 24.33
C LYS A 213 17.05 -1.11 23.36
N LEU A 214 16.53 -1.42 22.18
CA LEU A 214 17.23 -2.16 21.14
C LEU A 214 18.15 -1.26 20.29
N MET A 215 17.84 0.03 20.11
CA MET A 215 18.54 0.95 19.20
C MET A 215 20.06 0.89 19.33
N LYS A 216 20.62 0.97 20.54
CA LYS A 216 22.08 0.90 20.74
C LYS A 216 22.68 -0.38 20.16
N ASN A 217 22.05 -1.53 20.42
CA ASN A 217 22.52 -2.81 19.89
C ASN A 217 22.36 -2.88 18.36
N LEU A 218 21.31 -2.28 17.79
CA LEU A 218 21.15 -2.20 16.34
C LEU A 218 22.30 -1.39 15.74
N GLU A 219 22.57 -0.20 16.27
CA GLU A 219 23.60 0.71 15.77
C GLU A 219 25.03 0.15 15.90
N GLU A 220 25.33 -0.61 16.96
CA GLU A 220 26.68 -1.12 17.20
C GLU A 220 26.95 -2.49 16.55
N LYS A 221 25.93 -3.36 16.47
CA LYS A 221 26.14 -4.79 16.17
C LYS A 221 25.33 -5.34 14.99
N TYR A 222 24.11 -4.86 14.78
CA TYR A 222 23.18 -5.48 13.84
C TYR A 222 22.83 -4.64 12.61
N TYR A 223 23.44 -3.45 12.47
CA TYR A 223 23.20 -2.58 11.33
C TYR A 223 23.75 -3.19 10.04
N VAL A 224 23.03 -2.93 8.96
CA VAL A 224 23.48 -3.15 7.56
C VAL A 224 23.83 -1.82 6.93
N TYR A 225 23.04 -0.78 7.22
CA TYR A 225 23.29 0.60 6.84
C TYR A 225 22.76 1.53 7.93
N GLN A 226 23.40 2.68 8.13
CA GLN A 226 22.85 3.75 8.94
C GLN A 226 23.48 5.09 8.56
N ASP A 227 22.73 6.16 8.74
CA ASP A 227 23.19 7.54 8.67
C ASP A 227 22.70 8.33 9.90
N ASP A 228 22.67 9.67 9.81
CA ASP A 228 22.24 10.55 10.90
C ASP A 228 20.74 10.42 11.23
N PHE A 229 19.91 9.95 10.30
CA PHE A 229 18.45 9.97 10.41
C PHE A 229 17.81 8.58 10.44
N VAL A 230 18.38 7.59 9.76
CA VAL A 230 17.80 6.26 9.58
C VAL A 230 18.83 5.16 9.88
N ILE A 231 18.33 4.03 10.37
CA ILE A 231 19.07 2.77 10.45
C ILE A 231 18.30 1.65 9.75
N ALA A 232 19.01 0.87 8.94
CA ALA A 232 18.58 -0.43 8.44
C ALA A 232 19.35 -1.51 9.20
N ALA A 233 18.66 -2.36 9.95
CA ALA A 233 19.29 -3.38 10.80
C ALA A 233 18.52 -4.70 10.78
N VAL A 234 19.24 -5.80 11.01
CA VAL A 234 18.63 -7.12 11.24
C VAL A 234 18.16 -7.16 12.69
N PRO A 235 16.86 -7.28 13.00
CA PRO A 235 16.44 -7.44 14.39
C PRO A 235 17.03 -8.75 14.96
N PRO A 236 17.49 -8.78 16.22
CA PRO A 236 18.09 -9.99 16.81
C PRO A 236 17.10 -11.15 16.98
N PHE A 237 15.82 -10.91 16.74
CA PHE A 237 14.72 -11.88 16.73
C PHE A 237 14.06 -12.00 15.35
N ALA A 238 14.81 -11.72 14.27
CA ALA A 238 14.39 -11.89 12.89
C ALA A 238 13.67 -13.23 12.67
N ARG A 239 12.50 -13.19 12.04
CA ARG A 239 11.67 -14.36 11.74
C ARG A 239 12.00 -14.95 10.37
N TYR A 240 12.52 -14.12 9.47
CA TYR A 240 12.92 -14.52 8.12
C TYR A 240 14.43 -14.39 7.93
N ALA A 241 15.00 -15.25 7.08
CA ALA A 241 16.37 -15.06 6.62
C ALA A 241 16.47 -13.72 5.88
N TYR A 242 17.49 -12.93 6.21
CA TYR A 242 17.71 -11.59 5.65
C TYR A 242 16.59 -10.57 5.93
N GLU A 243 15.83 -10.73 7.03
CA GLU A 243 14.89 -9.70 7.49
C GLU A 243 15.64 -8.42 7.88
N ILE A 244 15.18 -7.28 7.36
CA ILE A 244 15.71 -5.95 7.66
C ILE A 244 14.58 -5.05 8.14
N TRP A 245 14.82 -4.36 9.25
CA TRP A 245 13.99 -3.27 9.72
C TRP A 245 14.63 -1.94 9.36
N ILE A 246 13.86 -1.04 8.74
CA ILE A 246 14.26 0.33 8.46
C ILE A 246 13.55 1.22 9.48
N ILE A 247 14.32 1.92 10.32
CA ILE A 247 13.82 2.61 11.51
C ILE A 247 14.33 4.06 11.50
N PRO A 248 13.45 5.07 11.65
CA PRO A 248 13.92 6.43 11.89
C PRO A 248 14.54 6.53 13.28
N LYS A 249 15.71 7.17 13.38
CA LYS A 249 16.40 7.39 14.67
C LYS A 249 15.62 8.32 15.59
N ARG A 250 14.88 9.28 15.00
CA ARG A 250 13.97 10.15 15.75
C ARG A 250 12.65 9.44 16.06
N GLN A 251 12.18 9.58 17.30
CA GLN A 251 10.91 9.02 17.74
C GLN A 251 9.75 9.86 17.24
N ILE A 252 9.02 9.33 16.28
CA ILE A 252 7.85 9.98 15.67
C ILE A 252 6.76 8.95 15.36
N PRO A 253 5.48 9.36 15.41
CA PRO A 253 4.35 8.47 15.20
C PRO A 253 4.25 7.95 13.75
N GLY A 254 4.95 8.58 12.80
CA GLY A 254 5.00 8.11 11.42
C GLY A 254 5.65 9.10 10.45
N PRO A 255 5.71 8.73 9.16
CA PRO A 255 6.44 9.47 8.12
C PRO A 255 5.91 10.88 7.86
N TRP A 256 4.66 11.16 8.21
CA TRP A 256 4.07 12.50 8.06
C TRP A 256 4.70 13.57 8.98
N GLN A 257 5.54 13.18 9.94
CA GLN A 257 6.32 14.10 10.75
C GLN A 257 7.80 14.17 10.36
N PHE A 258 8.21 13.49 9.28
CA PHE A 258 9.59 13.57 8.79
C PHE A 258 9.86 14.97 8.25
N THR A 259 11.07 15.45 8.53
CA THR A 259 11.67 16.60 7.85
C THR A 259 12.09 16.19 6.43
N ASP A 260 12.38 17.18 5.60
CA ASP A 260 12.88 16.95 4.23
C ASP A 260 14.14 16.09 4.18
N GLN A 261 15.01 16.20 5.19
CA GLN A 261 16.24 15.39 5.30
C GLN A 261 15.94 13.94 5.67
N GLU A 262 14.98 13.71 6.58
CA GLU A 262 14.55 12.36 6.95
C GLU A 262 13.81 11.66 5.81
N TYR A 263 13.01 12.37 5.01
CA TYR A 263 12.41 11.81 3.79
C TYR A 263 13.48 11.32 2.81
N LYS A 264 14.53 12.12 2.59
CA LYS A 264 15.64 11.79 1.70
C LYS A 264 16.53 10.66 2.20
N SER A 265 16.71 10.57 3.52
CA SER A 265 17.52 9.50 4.13
C SER A 265 16.77 8.17 4.17
N PHE A 266 15.43 8.21 4.30
CA PHE A 266 14.61 7.00 4.27
C PHE A 266 14.42 6.43 2.86
N ALA A 267 14.47 7.29 1.84
CA ALA A 267 14.39 6.91 0.42
C ALA A 267 15.72 6.38 -0.11
#